data_AF-A0A357B2Q0-F1
#
_entry.id   AF-A0A357B2Q0-F1
#
_cell.length_a   1.000
_cell.length_b   1.000
_cell.length_c   1.000
_cell.angle_alpha   90.00
_cell.angle_beta   90.00
_cell.angle_gamma   90.00
#
_symmetry.space_group_name_H-M   'P 1'
#
loop_
_entity.id
_entity.type
_entity.pdbx_description
1 polymer ?
#
loop_
_entity_poly.entity_id
_entity_poly.type
_entity_poly.pdbx_seq_one_letter_code
_entity_poly.pdbx_strand_id
1 'polypeptide(L)'
;MKIVVLCGGLSPERNVSLSSGTKIAGALMARGHSVVLADMFFGLENWNGELKDIFDFPPELGGTGIDVNAPDLQAVKTSRRLSGPSLFGDRVLELCQMADIVFMALHGQCGEDGRVQAAFDLLGIRYTGSGFLGSAIAMDKDLTKRIVAPYGVLTPEWNIHDCGIIDISAVAAKTDLPCVVKPVDSGSSIGVSIARTKQALEDALRGLAGTGSRAVGERYIEGREIQIGILDGKALPSIEIRPREGFYDYKNKYQPGAAEEITPAPIPREAEERLAVSAMTVFNVLGLHAYSRAG
;
A
#
# COMPACT_ATOMS: atom_id res chain seq x y z
N MET A 1 -18.74 -13.65 -14.94
CA MET A 1 -18.46 -13.66 -13.49
C MET A 1 -18.95 -12.36 -12.89
N LYS A 2 -19.51 -12.44 -11.69
CA LYS A 2 -19.83 -11.31 -10.81
C LYS A 2 -18.57 -10.96 -10.01
N ILE A 3 -18.03 -9.78 -10.22
CA ILE A 3 -16.79 -9.32 -9.56
C ILE A 3 -17.09 -8.06 -8.77
N VAL A 4 -16.70 -8.03 -7.50
CA VAL A 4 -16.67 -6.77 -6.73
C VAL A 4 -15.25 -6.23 -6.81
N VAL A 5 -15.08 -4.98 -7.21
CA VAL A 5 -13.81 -4.27 -7.02
C VAL A 5 -13.93 -3.46 -5.75
N LEU A 6 -13.24 -3.90 -4.70
CA LEU A 6 -13.28 -3.25 -3.39
C LEU A 6 -12.16 -2.21 -3.30
N CYS A 7 -12.53 -0.95 -3.08
CA CYS A 7 -11.60 0.18 -3.06
C CYS A 7 -11.94 1.19 -1.96
N GLY A 8 -11.29 2.35 -1.98
CA GLY A 8 -11.42 3.38 -0.96
C GLY A 8 -10.86 2.92 0.38
N GLY A 9 -11.75 2.71 1.35
CA GLY A 9 -11.40 2.42 2.74
C GLY A 9 -11.02 3.67 3.53
N LEU A 10 -10.65 3.48 4.80
CA LEU A 10 -10.25 4.57 5.69
C LEU A 10 -8.73 4.60 5.85
N SER A 11 -8.06 5.14 4.85
CA SER A 11 -6.60 5.16 4.71
C SER A 11 -6.16 6.50 4.09
N PRO A 12 -4.96 7.01 4.42
CA PRO A 12 -4.37 8.15 3.70
C PRO A 12 -4.24 7.92 2.19
N GLU A 13 -4.26 6.66 1.75
CA GLU A 13 -4.16 6.28 0.33
C GLU A 13 -5.54 6.07 -0.33
N ARG A 14 -6.62 6.48 0.33
CA ARG A 14 -8.01 6.30 -0.13
C ARG A 14 -8.25 6.84 -1.55
N ASN A 15 -7.71 8.01 -1.89
CA ASN A 15 -7.91 8.59 -3.23
C ASN A 15 -7.17 7.79 -4.32
N VAL A 16 -5.99 7.26 -4.00
CA VAL A 16 -5.23 6.35 -4.87
C VAL A 16 -6.01 5.05 -5.08
N SER A 17 -6.64 4.56 -4.00
CA SER A 17 -7.45 3.34 -3.97
C SER A 17 -8.70 3.48 -4.84
N LEU A 18 -9.44 4.59 -4.71
CA LEU A 18 -10.59 4.92 -5.57
C LEU A 18 -10.18 5.02 -7.05
N SER A 19 -9.11 5.75 -7.37
CA SER A 19 -8.62 5.87 -8.76
C SER A 19 -8.23 4.53 -9.36
N SER A 20 -7.51 3.70 -8.59
CA SER A 20 -7.10 2.35 -9.00
C SER A 20 -8.32 1.45 -9.22
N GLY A 21 -9.24 1.41 -8.26
CA GLY A 21 -10.47 0.63 -8.32
C GLY A 21 -11.32 0.98 -9.53
N THR A 22 -11.52 2.27 -9.81
CA THR A 22 -12.24 2.75 -11.01
C THR A 22 -11.61 2.21 -12.30
N LYS A 23 -10.28 2.31 -12.45
CA LYS A 23 -9.57 1.83 -13.65
C LYS A 23 -9.68 0.31 -13.80
N ILE A 24 -9.54 -0.42 -12.70
CA ILE A 24 -9.66 -1.89 -12.67
C ILE A 24 -11.09 -2.30 -13.04
N ALA A 25 -12.11 -1.66 -12.45
CA ALA A 25 -13.50 -1.96 -12.74
C ALA A 25 -13.83 -1.73 -14.22
N GLY A 26 -13.40 -0.61 -14.80
CA GLY A 26 -13.55 -0.34 -16.23
C GLY A 26 -12.87 -1.40 -17.11
N ALA A 27 -11.65 -1.82 -16.76
CA ALA A 27 -10.93 -2.86 -17.49
C ALA A 27 -11.59 -4.25 -17.40
N LEU A 28 -12.19 -4.59 -16.26
CA LEU A 28 -12.94 -5.84 -16.06
C LEU A 28 -14.28 -5.82 -16.81
N MET A 29 -15.00 -4.69 -16.80
CA MET A 29 -16.23 -4.49 -17.58
C MET A 29 -15.95 -4.60 -19.08
N ALA A 30 -14.86 -3.99 -19.58
CA ALA A 30 -14.45 -4.11 -20.98
C ALA A 30 -14.11 -5.55 -21.41
N ARG A 31 -13.85 -6.45 -20.46
CA ARG A 31 -13.67 -7.89 -20.69
C ARG A 31 -14.95 -8.71 -20.54
N GLY A 32 -16.10 -8.07 -20.36
CA GLY A 32 -17.41 -8.73 -20.30
C GLY A 32 -17.78 -9.31 -18.94
N HIS A 33 -17.14 -8.86 -17.86
CA HIS A 33 -17.53 -9.23 -16.50
C HIS A 33 -18.65 -8.31 -15.97
N SER A 34 -19.52 -8.85 -15.09
CA SER A 34 -20.48 -8.05 -14.33
C SER A 34 -19.76 -7.51 -13.09
N VAL A 35 -19.54 -6.20 -13.04
CA VAL A 35 -18.66 -5.58 -12.04
C VAL A 35 -19.39 -4.57 -11.20
N VAL A 36 -19.18 -4.63 -9.88
CA VAL A 36 -19.60 -3.59 -8.93
C VAL A 36 -18.35 -2.97 -8.31
N LEU A 37 -18.17 -1.66 -8.47
CA LEU A 37 -17.15 -0.89 -7.74
C LEU A 37 -17.75 -0.49 -6.39
N ALA A 38 -17.12 -0.90 -5.29
CA ALA A 38 -17.62 -0.65 -3.95
C ALA A 38 -16.56 0.01 -3.07
N ASP A 39 -16.95 1.06 -2.37
CA ASP A 39 -16.12 1.64 -1.31
C ASP A 39 -16.19 0.78 -0.06
N MET A 40 -15.05 0.37 0.49
CA MET A 40 -15.04 -0.47 1.69
C MET A 40 -15.63 0.25 2.92
N PHE A 41 -15.45 1.55 3.06
CA PHE A 41 -15.83 2.30 4.26
C PHE A 41 -17.25 2.86 4.20
N PHE A 42 -17.69 3.34 3.02
CA PHE A 42 -19.05 3.84 2.83
C PHE A 42 -20.02 2.73 2.38
N GLY A 43 -19.55 1.74 1.64
CA GLY A 43 -20.40 0.69 1.09
C GLY A 43 -21.44 1.23 0.13
N LEU A 44 -22.69 0.83 0.35
CA LEU A 44 -23.83 1.11 -0.53
C LEU A 44 -24.74 2.25 -0.02
N GLU A 45 -24.24 3.14 0.86
CA GLU A 45 -25.02 4.24 1.47
C GLU A 45 -25.75 5.17 0.48
N ASN A 46 -25.31 5.23 -0.78
CA ASN A 46 -25.90 6.06 -1.83
C ASN A 46 -26.69 5.25 -2.87
N TRP A 47 -26.86 3.95 -2.65
CA TRP A 47 -27.54 3.06 -3.58
C TRP A 47 -28.90 2.65 -3.02
N ASN A 48 -29.96 2.88 -3.81
CA ASN A 48 -31.34 2.70 -3.39
C ASN A 48 -32.02 1.45 -3.99
N GLY A 49 -31.27 0.60 -4.71
CA GLY A 49 -31.80 -0.60 -5.36
C GLY A 49 -31.93 -1.80 -4.42
N GLU A 50 -32.43 -2.92 -4.93
CA GLU A 50 -32.45 -4.20 -4.20
C GLU A 50 -31.16 -4.99 -4.44
N LEU A 51 -30.45 -5.40 -3.37
CA LEU A 51 -29.11 -5.98 -3.45
C LEU A 51 -28.96 -7.10 -4.49
N LYS A 52 -30.02 -7.91 -4.70
CA LYS A 52 -30.05 -8.99 -5.68
C LYS A 52 -29.79 -8.54 -7.13
N ASP A 53 -30.15 -7.30 -7.47
CA ASP A 53 -30.09 -6.74 -8.83
C ASP A 53 -28.81 -5.90 -9.07
N ILE A 54 -27.94 -5.75 -8.06
CA ILE A 54 -26.80 -4.81 -8.11
C ILE A 54 -25.78 -5.10 -9.21
N PHE A 55 -25.64 -6.36 -9.62
CA PHE A 55 -24.72 -6.73 -10.71
C PHE A 55 -25.32 -6.49 -12.10
N ASP A 56 -26.64 -6.36 -12.20
CA ASP A 56 -27.35 -6.04 -13.44
C ASP A 56 -27.43 -4.51 -13.64
N PHE A 57 -27.55 -3.78 -12.53
CA PHE A 57 -27.62 -2.32 -12.50
C PHE A 57 -26.62 -1.73 -11.49
N PRO A 58 -25.30 -1.86 -11.74
CA PRO A 58 -24.29 -1.37 -10.81
C PRO A 58 -24.32 0.17 -10.71
N PRO A 59 -23.90 0.73 -9.56
CA PRO A 59 -23.61 2.16 -9.46
C PRO A 59 -22.61 2.61 -10.54
N GLU A 60 -22.69 3.88 -10.94
CA GLU A 60 -21.71 4.47 -11.85
C GLU A 60 -20.29 4.38 -11.27
N LEU A 61 -19.31 4.23 -12.16
CA LEU A 61 -17.90 4.24 -11.76
C LEU A 61 -17.52 5.62 -11.22
N GLY A 62 -16.60 5.63 -10.26
CA GLY A 62 -16.07 6.87 -9.68
C GLY A 62 -15.10 7.62 -10.60
N GLY A 63 -14.51 8.70 -10.07
CA GLY A 63 -13.45 9.43 -10.75
C GLY A 63 -12.10 8.70 -10.72
N THR A 64 -11.16 9.15 -11.56
CA THR A 64 -9.77 8.64 -11.62
C THR A 64 -8.71 9.66 -11.20
N GLY A 65 -9.12 10.90 -10.87
CA GLY A 65 -8.22 11.92 -10.36
C GLY A 65 -7.68 11.57 -8.97
N ILE A 66 -6.43 11.96 -8.69
CA ILE A 66 -5.80 11.84 -7.38
C ILE A 66 -5.42 13.25 -6.94
N ASP A 67 -5.97 13.67 -5.80
CA ASP A 67 -5.66 14.98 -5.21
C ASP A 67 -4.16 15.09 -4.85
N VAL A 68 -3.66 16.33 -4.86
CA VAL A 68 -2.26 16.63 -4.49
C VAL A 68 -1.95 16.24 -3.05
N ASN A 69 -2.96 16.33 -2.17
CA ASN A 69 -2.83 16.05 -0.75
C ASN A 69 -3.58 14.75 -0.39
N ALA A 70 -3.11 14.08 0.66
CA ALA A 70 -3.85 13.00 1.29
C ALA A 70 -5.20 13.52 1.86
N PRO A 71 -6.25 12.69 1.90
CA PRO A 71 -7.55 13.10 2.41
C PRO A 71 -7.53 13.33 3.93
N ASP A 72 -8.36 14.26 4.40
CA ASP A 72 -8.65 14.41 5.83
C ASP A 72 -9.50 13.23 6.31
N LEU A 73 -8.86 12.29 7.02
CA LEU A 73 -9.54 11.08 7.51
C LEU A 73 -10.60 11.37 8.58
N GLN A 74 -10.51 12.48 9.32
CA GLN A 74 -11.56 12.85 10.26
C GLN A 74 -12.80 13.34 9.51
N ALA A 75 -12.60 14.20 8.50
CA ALA A 75 -13.69 14.63 7.63
C ALA A 75 -14.37 13.41 6.95
N VAL A 76 -13.59 12.47 6.42
CA VAL A 76 -14.11 11.22 5.83
C VAL A 76 -14.93 10.43 6.85
N LYS A 77 -14.41 10.22 8.07
CA LYS A 77 -15.15 9.54 9.15
C LYS A 77 -16.47 10.22 9.47
N THR A 78 -16.46 11.54 9.64
CA THR A 78 -17.65 12.31 10.02
C THR A 78 -18.69 12.38 8.90
N SER A 79 -18.28 12.19 7.65
CA SER A 79 -19.19 12.21 6.50
C SER A 79 -19.97 10.90 6.31
N ARG A 80 -19.59 9.82 6.99
CA ARG A 80 -20.25 8.51 6.87
C ARG A 80 -21.61 8.52 7.57
N ARG A 81 -22.65 8.07 6.85
CA ARG A 81 -24.02 8.02 7.40
C ARG A 81 -24.17 6.86 8.38
N LEU A 82 -23.56 5.72 8.09
CA LEU A 82 -23.58 4.56 8.96
C LEU A 82 -22.81 4.86 10.25
N SER A 83 -23.50 4.79 11.38
CA SER A 83 -22.89 4.90 12.70
C SER A 83 -22.32 3.55 13.15
N GLY A 84 -21.19 3.58 13.86
CA GLY A 84 -20.60 2.39 14.47
C GLY A 84 -19.09 2.23 14.25
N PRO A 85 -18.44 1.30 14.96
CA PRO A 85 -16.99 1.12 14.91
C PRO A 85 -16.50 0.29 13.71
N SER A 86 -17.42 -0.36 12.96
CA SER A 86 -17.06 -1.17 11.79
C SER A 86 -16.31 -0.33 10.75
N LEU A 87 -15.27 -0.91 10.16
CA LEU A 87 -14.59 -0.34 8.98
C LEU A 87 -15.25 -0.76 7.67
N PHE A 88 -16.06 -1.81 7.68
CA PHE A 88 -16.92 -2.16 6.57
C PHE A 88 -18.17 -1.28 6.60
N GLY A 89 -18.40 -0.59 5.50
CA GLY A 89 -19.56 0.26 5.26
C GLY A 89 -20.83 -0.54 4.95
N ASP A 90 -21.87 0.19 4.57
CA ASP A 90 -23.19 -0.38 4.36
C ASP A 90 -23.16 -1.55 3.37
N ARG A 91 -23.60 -2.73 3.84
CA ARG A 91 -23.76 -3.97 3.06
C ARG A 91 -22.52 -4.46 2.30
N VAL A 92 -21.31 -3.99 2.63
CA VAL A 92 -20.07 -4.38 1.92
C VAL A 92 -19.83 -5.89 1.98
N LEU A 93 -19.99 -6.49 3.18
CA LEU A 93 -19.76 -7.92 3.35
C LEU A 93 -20.81 -8.77 2.61
N GLU A 94 -22.09 -8.37 2.67
CA GLU A 94 -23.19 -9.03 1.94
C GLU A 94 -22.92 -8.99 0.42
N LEU A 95 -22.54 -7.83 -0.10
CA LEU A 95 -22.17 -7.65 -1.50
C LEU A 95 -20.98 -8.54 -1.90
N CYS A 96 -19.93 -8.58 -1.08
CA CYS A 96 -18.74 -9.40 -1.37
C CYS A 96 -19.05 -10.90 -1.35
N GLN A 97 -19.96 -11.37 -0.49
CA GLN A 97 -20.40 -12.77 -0.46
C GLN A 97 -21.23 -13.17 -1.70
N MET A 98 -21.85 -12.22 -2.38
CA MET A 98 -22.60 -12.45 -3.62
C MET A 98 -21.72 -12.50 -4.87
N ALA A 99 -20.46 -12.10 -4.77
CA ALA A 99 -19.52 -12.09 -5.88
C ALA A 99 -18.88 -13.47 -6.08
N ASP A 100 -18.51 -13.79 -7.33
CA ASP A 100 -17.67 -14.95 -7.60
C ASP A 100 -16.26 -14.74 -6.99
N ILE A 101 -15.76 -13.50 -7.05
CA ILE A 101 -14.47 -13.07 -6.50
C ILE A 101 -14.47 -11.56 -6.23
N VAL A 102 -13.73 -11.13 -5.23
CA VAL A 102 -13.45 -9.72 -4.94
C VAL A 102 -12.05 -9.35 -5.43
N PHE A 103 -11.95 -8.33 -6.29
CA PHE A 103 -10.69 -7.73 -6.64
C PHE A 103 -10.29 -6.71 -5.55
N MET A 104 -9.15 -6.95 -4.91
CA MET A 104 -8.60 -6.08 -3.86
C MET A 104 -7.88 -4.88 -4.48
N ALA A 105 -8.54 -3.72 -4.50
CA ALA A 105 -8.00 -2.45 -4.95
C ALA A 105 -7.83 -1.47 -3.78
N LEU A 106 -7.47 -1.98 -2.60
CA LEU A 106 -7.25 -1.23 -1.37
C LEU A 106 -5.75 -1.00 -1.15
N HIS A 107 -5.39 0.18 -0.63
CA HIS A 107 -4.00 0.56 -0.34
C HIS A 107 -3.82 0.99 1.12
N GLY A 108 -2.67 0.67 1.71
CA GLY A 108 -2.27 1.10 3.05
C GLY A 108 -2.90 0.32 4.20
N GLN A 109 -2.97 0.96 5.38
CA GLN A 109 -3.43 0.41 6.67
C GLN A 109 -4.94 0.08 6.72
N CYS A 110 -5.57 -0.28 5.61
CA CYS A 110 -6.96 -0.72 5.56
C CYS A 110 -7.20 -1.75 4.44
N GLY A 111 -6.13 -2.23 3.83
CA GLY A 111 -6.17 -3.08 2.65
C GLY A 111 -4.98 -4.02 2.53
N GLU A 112 -3.78 -3.52 2.80
CA GLU A 112 -2.53 -4.27 2.62
C GLU A 112 -2.00 -4.87 3.93
N ASP A 113 -2.66 -4.60 5.06
CA ASP A 113 -2.25 -5.07 6.40
C ASP A 113 -2.80 -6.45 6.79
N GLY A 114 -3.50 -7.12 5.87
CA GLY A 114 -4.04 -8.46 6.09
C GLY A 114 -5.39 -8.52 6.81
N ARG A 115 -5.92 -7.42 7.38
CA ARG A 115 -7.16 -7.48 8.17
C ARG A 115 -8.39 -7.81 7.33
N VAL A 116 -8.50 -7.23 6.14
CA VAL A 116 -9.62 -7.49 5.22
C VAL A 116 -9.55 -8.91 4.69
N GLN A 117 -8.34 -9.37 4.34
CA GLN A 117 -8.06 -10.73 3.90
C GLN A 117 -8.48 -11.74 4.98
N ALA A 118 -8.08 -11.52 6.24
CA ALA A 118 -8.47 -12.41 7.35
C ALA A 118 -9.98 -12.45 7.56
N ALA A 119 -10.67 -11.29 7.47
CA ALA A 119 -12.13 -11.25 7.53
C ALA A 119 -12.77 -12.02 6.38
N PHE A 120 -12.23 -11.90 5.17
CA PHE A 120 -12.73 -12.60 3.98
C PHE A 120 -12.49 -14.10 4.06
N ASP A 121 -11.33 -14.55 4.54
CA ASP A 121 -11.02 -15.95 4.79
C ASP A 121 -12.05 -16.58 5.75
N LEU A 122 -12.39 -15.89 6.84
CA LEU A 122 -13.39 -16.34 7.81
C LEU A 122 -14.82 -16.40 7.24
N LEU A 123 -15.12 -15.54 6.26
CA LEU A 123 -16.44 -15.44 5.63
C LEU A 123 -16.58 -16.29 4.36
N GLY A 124 -15.51 -16.98 3.94
CA GLY A 124 -15.48 -17.76 2.69
C GLY A 124 -15.52 -16.91 1.42
N ILE A 125 -15.15 -15.62 1.51
CA ILE A 125 -15.13 -14.69 0.38
C ILE A 125 -13.81 -14.88 -0.37
N ARG A 126 -13.88 -15.21 -1.67
CA ARG A 126 -12.68 -15.31 -2.52
C ARG A 126 -12.20 -13.93 -2.93
N TYR A 127 -10.89 -13.69 -2.91
CA TYR A 127 -10.30 -12.41 -3.31
C TYR A 127 -8.99 -12.56 -4.10
N THR A 128 -8.57 -11.49 -4.76
CA THR A 128 -7.29 -11.40 -5.47
C THR A 128 -6.16 -10.93 -4.55
N GLY A 129 -4.92 -11.28 -4.90
CA GLY A 129 -3.71 -10.84 -4.18
C GLY A 129 -3.22 -11.84 -3.14
N SER A 130 -2.45 -11.35 -2.19
CA SER A 130 -1.82 -12.17 -1.13
C SER A 130 -2.79 -12.40 0.04
N GLY A 131 -2.61 -13.51 0.76
CA GLY A 131 -3.38 -13.83 1.96
C GLY A 131 -3.07 -12.92 3.14
N PHE A 132 -3.78 -13.11 4.26
CA PHE A 132 -3.68 -12.20 5.41
C PHE A 132 -2.26 -12.10 6.01
N LEU A 133 -1.56 -13.22 6.19
CA LEU A 133 -0.26 -13.23 6.87
C LEU A 133 0.83 -12.57 6.01
N GLY A 134 0.90 -12.94 4.73
CA GLY A 134 1.87 -12.35 3.80
C GLY A 134 1.66 -10.84 3.63
N SER A 135 0.40 -10.40 3.57
CA SER A 135 0.04 -8.99 3.53
C SER A 135 0.50 -8.25 4.80
N ALA A 136 0.14 -8.78 5.99
CA ALA A 136 0.53 -8.19 7.27
C ALA A 136 2.06 -8.06 7.44
N ILE A 137 2.82 -9.10 7.04
CA ILE A 137 4.28 -9.07 7.12
C ILE A 137 4.85 -8.05 6.13
N ALA A 138 4.39 -8.06 4.87
CA ALA A 138 4.86 -7.15 3.84
C ALA A 138 4.62 -5.67 4.19
N MET A 139 3.55 -5.38 4.93
CA MET A 139 3.23 -4.02 5.39
C MET A 139 4.14 -3.56 6.54
N ASP A 140 4.67 -4.48 7.37
CA ASP A 140 5.59 -4.18 8.45
C ASP A 140 7.06 -4.22 7.96
N LYS A 141 7.67 -3.03 7.85
CA LYS A 141 9.05 -2.87 7.35
C LYS A 141 10.11 -3.57 8.20
N ASP A 142 9.87 -3.74 9.50
CA ASP A 142 10.81 -4.44 10.40
C ASP A 142 10.70 -5.95 10.19
N LEU A 143 9.49 -6.48 10.24
CA LEU A 143 9.23 -7.91 10.07
C LEU A 143 9.67 -8.38 8.70
N THR A 144 9.34 -7.64 7.65
CA THR A 144 9.82 -7.93 6.29
C THR A 144 11.34 -8.10 6.27
N LYS A 145 12.09 -7.13 6.79
CA LYS A 145 13.57 -7.17 6.79
C LYS A 145 14.12 -8.33 7.62
N ARG A 146 13.62 -8.54 8.84
CA ARG A 146 14.04 -9.65 9.72
C ARG A 146 13.83 -11.01 9.07
N ILE A 147 12.77 -11.15 8.29
CA ILE A 147 12.40 -12.42 7.63
C ILE A 147 13.24 -12.64 6.36
N VAL A 148 13.46 -11.61 5.53
CA VAL A 148 14.12 -11.79 4.22
C VAL A 148 15.66 -11.69 4.28
N ALA A 149 16.23 -10.93 5.21
CA ALA A 149 17.68 -10.73 5.30
C ALA A 149 18.47 -12.06 5.50
N PRO A 150 18.02 -13.03 6.31
CA PRO A 150 18.67 -14.34 6.42
C PRO A 150 18.71 -15.15 5.11
N TYR A 151 17.88 -14.82 4.13
CA TYR A 151 17.84 -15.45 2.80
C TYR A 151 18.74 -14.74 1.77
N GLY A 152 19.62 -13.82 2.22
CA GLY A 152 20.57 -13.12 1.36
C GLY A 152 20.00 -11.90 0.63
N VAL A 153 18.77 -11.48 0.95
CA VAL A 153 18.21 -10.23 0.45
C VAL A 153 18.90 -9.08 1.17
N LEU A 154 19.57 -8.21 0.41
CA LEU A 154 20.26 -7.05 0.97
C LEU A 154 19.24 -5.97 1.35
N THR A 155 19.34 -5.48 2.57
CA THR A 155 18.53 -4.36 3.07
C THR A 155 19.46 -3.34 3.75
N PRO A 156 19.15 -2.04 3.72
CA PRO A 156 19.89 -1.07 4.54
C PRO A 156 19.88 -1.49 6.01
N GLU A 157 20.99 -1.27 6.71
CA GLU A 157 21.04 -1.44 8.17
C GLU A 157 19.95 -0.60 8.83
N TRP A 158 19.25 -1.16 9.82
CA TRP A 158 18.09 -0.52 10.42
C TRP A 158 18.02 -0.72 11.94
N ASN A 159 17.35 0.23 12.60
CA ASN A 159 16.98 0.16 14.00
C ASN A 159 15.49 0.48 14.17
N ILE A 160 14.88 -0.05 15.23
CA ILE A 160 13.48 0.21 15.58
C ILE A 160 13.41 1.13 16.80
N HIS A 161 12.52 2.10 16.70
CA HIS A 161 12.31 3.13 17.71
C HIS A 161 10.83 3.17 18.09
N ASP A 162 10.55 2.95 19.37
CA ASP A 162 9.21 3.20 19.92
C ASP A 162 9.13 4.67 20.35
N CYS A 163 8.71 5.53 19.42
CA CYS A 163 8.76 6.98 19.59
C CYS A 163 7.96 7.52 20.78
N GLY A 164 7.02 6.75 21.34
CA GLY A 164 6.26 7.13 22.54
C GLY A 164 6.99 6.86 23.86
N ILE A 165 8.06 6.06 23.83
CA ILE A 165 8.73 5.54 25.04
C ILE A 165 10.21 5.92 25.08
N ILE A 166 10.87 6.07 23.93
CA ILE A 166 12.32 6.29 23.87
C ILE A 166 12.76 7.69 24.31
N ASP A 167 13.99 7.79 24.81
CA ASP A 167 14.73 9.05 24.85
C ASP A 167 15.24 9.38 23.44
N ILE A 168 14.47 10.23 22.75
CA ILE A 168 14.75 10.65 21.37
C ILE A 168 16.13 11.29 21.24
N SER A 169 16.56 12.11 22.21
CA SER A 169 17.85 12.79 22.13
C SER A 169 19.02 11.81 22.32
N ALA A 170 18.88 10.85 23.24
CA ALA A 170 19.88 9.79 23.41
C ALA A 170 19.98 8.88 22.17
N VAL A 171 18.85 8.55 21.54
CA VAL A 171 18.83 7.80 20.28
C VAL A 171 19.51 8.61 19.18
N ALA A 172 19.10 9.87 18.98
CA ALA A 172 19.67 10.71 17.96
C ALA A 172 21.19 10.84 18.10
N ALA A 173 21.70 11.04 19.32
CA ALA A 173 23.13 11.13 19.60
C ALA A 173 23.92 9.90 19.12
N LYS A 174 23.35 8.69 19.22
CA LYS A 174 24.00 7.42 18.86
C LYS A 174 23.80 6.98 17.41
N THR A 175 22.81 7.49 16.70
CA THR A 175 22.48 7.07 15.33
C THR A 175 23.42 7.68 14.29
N ASP A 176 24.04 6.87 13.44
CA ASP A 176 24.85 7.36 12.33
C ASP A 176 24.00 8.11 11.28
N LEU A 177 24.59 9.14 10.66
CA LEU A 177 23.93 10.01 9.68
C LEU A 177 24.66 9.98 8.33
N PRO A 178 23.96 10.23 7.20
CA PRO A 178 22.51 10.43 7.10
C PRO A 178 21.71 9.14 7.30
N CYS A 179 20.49 9.28 7.80
CA CYS A 179 19.54 8.17 7.95
C CYS A 179 18.15 8.56 7.43
N VAL A 180 17.33 7.55 7.14
CA VAL A 180 15.93 7.72 6.74
C VAL A 180 15.04 7.20 7.85
N VAL A 181 14.11 8.04 8.30
CA VAL A 181 13.13 7.71 9.34
C VAL A 181 11.77 7.52 8.68
N LYS A 182 11.10 6.40 9.00
CA LYS A 182 9.81 6.03 8.39
C LYS A 182 8.90 5.38 9.43
N PRO A 183 7.57 5.53 9.36
CA PRO A 183 6.66 4.67 10.11
C PRO A 183 6.81 3.22 9.63
N VAL A 184 6.80 2.27 10.57
CA VAL A 184 6.97 0.83 10.26
C VAL A 184 5.87 0.33 9.32
N ASP A 185 4.65 0.80 9.50
CA ASP A 185 3.40 0.24 8.96
C ASP A 185 2.65 1.21 8.01
N SER A 186 3.37 2.12 7.33
CA SER A 186 2.77 3.11 6.40
C SER A 186 3.27 3.00 4.97
N GLY A 187 2.41 3.35 4.00
CA GLY A 187 2.69 3.41 2.56
C GLY A 187 2.90 4.83 2.01
N SER A 188 3.04 4.94 0.68
CA SER A 188 3.07 6.22 -0.07
C SER A 188 4.01 7.32 0.43
N SER A 189 5.14 6.97 1.04
CA SER A 189 6.14 7.92 1.59
C SER A 189 5.59 8.85 2.67
N ILE A 190 4.45 8.52 3.28
CA ILE A 190 3.84 9.32 4.34
C ILE A 190 4.67 9.18 5.61
N GLY A 191 5.08 10.30 6.21
CA GLY A 191 5.93 10.32 7.39
C GLY A 191 7.39 9.91 7.14
N VAL A 192 7.82 9.81 5.88
CA VAL A 192 9.21 9.53 5.54
C VAL A 192 10.03 10.82 5.58
N SER A 193 11.18 10.78 6.25
CA SER A 193 12.11 11.91 6.33
C SER A 193 13.56 11.45 6.19
N ILE A 194 14.39 12.27 5.55
CA ILE A 194 15.84 12.05 5.44
C ILE A 194 16.52 12.98 6.44
N ALA A 195 17.02 12.41 7.53
CA ALA A 195 17.74 13.16 8.54
C ALA A 195 19.24 13.22 8.17
N ARG A 196 19.71 14.43 7.87
CA ARG A 196 21.13 14.74 7.63
C ARG A 196 21.84 15.33 8.85
N THR A 197 21.07 15.75 9.86
CA THR A 197 21.57 16.29 11.12
C THR A 197 20.88 15.61 12.30
N LYS A 198 21.50 15.68 13.48
CA LYS A 198 20.93 15.12 14.72
C LYS A 198 19.60 15.78 15.06
N GLN A 199 19.52 17.10 14.92
CA GLN A 199 18.28 17.86 15.12
C GLN A 199 17.17 17.38 14.18
N ALA A 200 17.47 17.20 12.89
CA ALA A 200 16.47 16.72 11.92
C ALA A 200 15.99 15.29 12.26
N LEU A 201 16.85 14.44 12.80
CA LEU A 201 16.47 13.11 13.30
C LEU A 201 15.54 13.22 14.52
N GLU A 202 15.83 14.09 15.48
CA GLU A 202 14.94 14.31 16.62
C GLU A 202 13.57 14.80 16.19
N ASP A 203 13.52 15.79 15.30
CA ASP A 203 12.28 16.37 14.80
C ASP A 203 11.44 15.31 14.07
N ALA A 204 12.08 14.46 13.26
CA ALA A 204 11.43 13.33 12.58
C ALA A 204 10.82 12.33 13.55
N LEU A 205 11.58 11.90 14.58
CA LEU A 205 11.10 10.94 15.58
C LEU A 205 9.96 11.52 16.43
N ARG A 206 10.05 12.81 16.81
CA ARG A 206 8.98 13.51 17.56
C ARG A 206 7.70 13.63 16.72
N GLY A 207 7.83 13.91 15.42
CA GLY A 207 6.69 13.96 14.51
C GLY A 207 5.92 12.63 14.43
N LEU A 208 6.62 11.51 14.59
CA LEU A 208 6.01 10.18 14.61
C LEU A 208 5.48 9.77 16.00
N ALA A 209 5.99 10.33 17.09
CA ALA A 209 5.57 9.96 18.45
C ALA A 209 4.05 10.12 18.68
N GLY A 210 3.43 11.14 18.09
CA GLY A 210 1.98 11.38 18.20
C GLY A 210 1.10 10.39 17.43
N THR A 211 1.69 9.54 16.59
CA THR A 211 0.95 8.58 15.75
C THR A 211 0.73 7.22 16.42
N GLY A 212 1.40 6.96 17.55
CA GLY A 212 1.42 5.64 18.20
C GLY A 212 2.13 4.55 17.39
N SER A 213 2.74 4.90 16.25
CA SER A 213 3.45 3.97 15.38
C SER A 213 4.91 3.83 15.80
N ARG A 214 5.48 2.63 15.63
CA ARG A 214 6.93 2.43 15.70
C ARG A 214 7.58 3.08 14.48
N ALA A 215 8.79 3.62 14.65
CA ALA A 215 9.61 4.12 13.56
C ALA A 215 10.75 3.15 13.23
N VAL A 216 11.03 3.01 11.94
CA VAL A 216 12.26 2.41 11.44
C VAL A 216 13.23 3.53 11.07
N GLY A 217 14.44 3.48 11.63
CA GLY A 217 15.57 4.30 11.23
C GLY A 217 16.52 3.47 10.37
N GLU A 218 16.64 3.80 9.09
CA GLU A 218 17.46 3.07 8.12
C GLU A 218 18.68 3.91 7.73
N ARG A 219 19.83 3.26 7.51
CA ARG A 219 20.98 3.91 6.88
C ARG A 219 20.56 4.48 5.52
N TYR A 220 20.88 5.75 5.28
CA TYR A 220 20.63 6.34 3.96
C TYR A 220 21.60 5.76 2.94
N ILE A 221 21.04 5.28 1.83
CA ILE A 221 21.79 4.79 0.67
C ILE A 221 21.59 5.79 -0.46
N GLU A 222 22.66 6.45 -0.88
CA GLU A 222 22.66 7.28 -2.07
C GLU A 222 22.74 6.38 -3.31
N GLY A 223 21.76 6.51 -4.21
CA GLY A 223 21.68 5.62 -5.37
C GLY A 223 20.43 5.81 -6.21
N ARG A 224 20.16 4.81 -7.05
CA ARG A 224 19.03 4.74 -7.98
C ARG A 224 17.90 3.91 -7.38
N GLU A 225 16.64 4.30 -7.61
CA GLU A 225 15.47 3.53 -7.22
C GLU A 225 15.00 2.65 -8.38
N ILE A 226 15.04 1.33 -8.18
CA ILE A 226 14.65 0.33 -9.17
C ILE A 226 13.55 -0.54 -8.57
N GLN A 227 12.48 -0.77 -9.32
CA GLN A 227 11.35 -1.59 -8.90
C GLN A 227 11.20 -2.80 -9.82
N ILE A 228 10.78 -3.94 -9.26
CA ILE A 228 10.42 -5.14 -10.01
C ILE A 228 8.99 -5.52 -9.64
N GLY A 229 8.14 -5.60 -10.66
CA GLY A 229 6.82 -6.20 -10.55
C GLY A 229 6.91 -7.72 -10.59
N ILE A 230 6.07 -8.40 -9.82
CA ILE A 230 5.91 -9.85 -9.87
C ILE A 230 4.46 -10.13 -10.23
N LEU A 231 4.23 -11.01 -11.19
CA LEU A 231 2.91 -11.46 -11.61
C LEU A 231 2.96 -12.96 -11.85
N ASP A 232 2.04 -13.70 -11.21
CA ASP A 232 1.91 -15.15 -11.36
C ASP A 232 3.25 -15.89 -11.15
N GLY A 233 3.96 -15.52 -10.07
CA GLY A 233 5.25 -16.13 -9.72
C GLY A 233 6.40 -15.80 -10.67
N LYS A 234 6.27 -14.77 -11.52
CA LYS A 234 7.31 -14.34 -12.45
C LYS A 234 7.69 -12.89 -12.21
N ALA A 235 8.99 -12.64 -12.08
CA ALA A 235 9.54 -11.28 -12.12
C ALA A 235 9.36 -10.69 -13.52
N LEU A 236 8.84 -9.48 -13.57
CA LEU A 236 8.71 -8.65 -14.77
C LEU A 236 9.98 -7.79 -14.95
N PRO A 237 10.21 -7.20 -16.14
CA PRO A 237 11.34 -6.30 -16.35
C PRO A 237 11.38 -5.16 -15.32
N SER A 238 12.58 -4.81 -14.87
CA SER A 238 12.75 -3.74 -13.88
C SER A 238 12.37 -2.37 -14.43
N ILE A 239 11.97 -1.49 -13.52
CA ILE A 239 11.60 -0.11 -13.80
C ILE A 239 12.49 0.80 -12.98
N GLU A 240 13.20 1.72 -13.63
CA GLU A 240 13.88 2.80 -12.92
C GLU A 240 12.93 3.99 -12.77
N ILE A 241 12.78 4.48 -11.54
CA ILE A 241 12.01 5.68 -11.23
C ILE A 241 12.98 6.83 -11.00
N ARG A 242 12.87 7.89 -11.82
CA ARG A 242 13.69 9.11 -11.69
C ARG A 242 12.79 10.30 -11.36
N PRO A 243 12.72 10.73 -10.09
CA PRO A 243 12.05 11.97 -9.72
C PRO A 243 12.71 13.15 -10.46
N ARG A 244 11.93 14.08 -11.00
CA ARG A 244 12.49 15.29 -11.64
C ARG A 244 13.11 16.26 -10.65
N GLU A 245 12.53 16.35 -9.45
CA GLU A 245 13.02 17.17 -8.35
C GLU A 245 12.85 16.42 -7.02
N GLY A 246 13.84 16.50 -6.14
CA GLY A 246 13.77 15.93 -4.79
C GLY A 246 13.73 14.40 -4.76
N PHE A 247 13.02 13.85 -3.78
CA PHE A 247 12.83 12.39 -3.60
C PHE A 247 11.41 11.98 -3.99
N TYR A 248 11.16 10.67 -4.14
CA TYR A 248 9.87 10.11 -4.58
C TYR A 248 8.80 10.15 -3.46
N ASP A 249 8.30 11.36 -3.18
CA ASP A 249 7.24 11.65 -2.21
C ASP A 249 5.82 11.50 -2.80
N TYR A 250 4.77 11.67 -1.98
CA TYR A 250 3.37 11.52 -2.42
C TYR A 250 3.03 12.44 -3.61
N LYS A 251 3.54 13.67 -3.61
CA LYS A 251 3.32 14.63 -4.68
C LYS A 251 3.99 14.16 -5.98
N ASN A 252 5.24 13.73 -5.90
CA ASN A 252 5.99 13.24 -7.05
C ASN A 252 5.48 11.89 -7.59
N LYS A 253 4.75 11.12 -6.79
CA LYS A 253 4.15 9.83 -7.18
C LYS A 253 2.92 9.94 -8.06
N TYR A 254 2.04 10.89 -7.77
CA TYR A 254 0.68 10.86 -8.34
C TYR A 254 0.35 12.04 -9.26
N GLN A 255 1.26 13.00 -9.39
CA GLN A 255 1.09 14.11 -10.32
C GLN A 255 1.69 13.77 -11.70
N PRO A 256 0.93 13.95 -12.80
CA PRO A 256 1.42 13.67 -14.15
C PRO A 256 2.74 14.38 -14.45
N GLY A 257 3.75 13.62 -14.89
CA GLY A 257 5.04 14.15 -15.31
C GLY A 257 6.05 14.47 -14.20
N ALA A 258 5.78 14.08 -12.95
CA ALA A 258 6.67 14.35 -11.82
C ALA A 258 7.87 13.39 -11.68
N ALA A 259 7.79 12.20 -12.28
CA ALA A 259 8.90 11.26 -12.41
C ALA A 259 8.97 10.68 -13.83
N GLU A 260 10.18 10.34 -14.27
CA GLU A 260 10.42 9.53 -15.46
C GLU A 260 10.47 8.04 -15.05
N GLU A 261 9.70 7.20 -15.74
CA GLU A 261 9.68 5.76 -15.52
C GLU A 261 10.31 5.08 -16.74
N ILE A 262 11.42 4.37 -16.54
CA ILE A 262 12.20 3.75 -17.63
C ILE A 262 12.14 2.24 -17.50
N THR A 263 11.56 1.58 -18.51
CA THR A 263 11.34 0.13 -18.55
C THR A 263 11.80 -0.47 -19.88
N PRO A 264 12.71 -1.47 -19.88
CA PRO A 264 13.49 -1.94 -18.74
C PRO A 264 14.43 -0.87 -18.19
N ALA A 265 14.83 -0.97 -16.91
CA ALA A 265 15.80 -0.05 -16.34
C ALA A 265 17.15 -0.16 -17.08
N PRO A 266 17.85 0.96 -17.35
CA PRO A 266 19.17 0.96 -17.98
C PRO A 266 20.24 0.52 -16.96
N ILE A 267 20.29 -0.77 -16.67
CA ILE A 267 21.26 -1.42 -15.78
C ILE A 267 21.95 -2.60 -16.48
N PRO A 268 23.16 -3.00 -16.04
CA PRO A 268 23.80 -4.20 -16.55
C PRO A 268 22.92 -5.43 -16.33
N ARG A 269 22.96 -6.39 -17.26
CA ARG A 269 22.18 -7.63 -17.20
C ARG A 269 22.36 -8.40 -15.89
N GLU A 270 23.58 -8.44 -15.36
CA GLU A 270 23.87 -9.09 -14.07
C GLU A 270 23.10 -8.44 -12.90
N ALA A 271 22.94 -7.11 -12.93
CA ALA A 271 22.17 -6.39 -11.91
C ALA A 271 20.67 -6.68 -12.05
N GLU A 272 20.14 -6.73 -13.28
CA GLU A 272 18.75 -7.14 -13.56
C GLU A 272 18.46 -8.53 -12.98
N GLU A 273 19.33 -9.50 -13.28
CA GLU A 273 19.19 -10.88 -12.81
C GLU A 273 19.24 -10.96 -11.27
N ARG A 274 20.15 -10.22 -10.63
CA ARG A 274 20.24 -10.15 -9.15
C ARG A 274 19.01 -9.50 -8.50
N LEU A 275 18.46 -8.45 -9.12
CA LEU A 275 17.25 -7.81 -8.62
C LEU A 275 16.05 -8.75 -8.75
N ALA A 276 15.91 -9.45 -9.88
CA ALA A 276 14.84 -10.42 -10.08
C ALA A 276 14.91 -11.56 -9.06
N VAL A 277 16.11 -12.08 -8.78
CA VAL A 277 16.32 -13.09 -7.72
C VAL A 277 15.93 -12.56 -6.35
N SER A 278 16.36 -11.35 -6.00
CA SER A 278 16.01 -10.73 -4.71
C SER A 278 14.50 -10.53 -4.57
N ALA A 279 13.84 -9.98 -5.60
CA ALA A 279 12.40 -9.74 -5.61
C ALA A 279 11.60 -11.05 -5.49
N MET A 280 11.98 -12.09 -6.24
CA MET A 280 11.37 -13.42 -6.13
C MET A 280 11.62 -14.07 -4.78
N THR A 281 12.79 -13.85 -4.17
CA THR A 281 13.08 -14.35 -2.82
C THR A 281 12.14 -13.71 -1.80
N VAL A 282 11.96 -12.39 -1.84
CA VAL A 282 10.98 -11.70 -0.98
C VAL A 282 9.57 -12.25 -1.20
N PHE A 283 9.14 -12.36 -2.46
CA PHE A 283 7.81 -12.88 -2.81
C PHE A 283 7.54 -14.27 -2.23
N ASN A 284 8.49 -15.18 -2.40
CA ASN A 284 8.35 -16.56 -1.94
C ASN A 284 8.45 -16.68 -0.42
N VAL A 285 9.43 -16.03 0.20
CA VAL A 285 9.68 -16.12 1.65
C VAL A 285 8.52 -15.53 2.45
N LEU A 286 7.92 -14.45 1.96
CA LEU A 286 6.76 -13.83 2.62
C LEU A 286 5.43 -14.55 2.30
N GLY A 287 5.42 -15.55 1.42
CA GLY A 287 4.20 -16.24 1.00
C GLY A 287 3.23 -15.33 0.25
N LEU A 288 3.75 -14.45 -0.61
CA LEU A 288 2.92 -13.58 -1.45
C LEU A 288 2.33 -14.36 -2.62
N HIS A 289 1.19 -13.90 -3.11
CA HIS A 289 0.44 -14.54 -4.20
C HIS A 289 -0.06 -13.53 -5.22
N ALA A 290 -0.33 -14.04 -6.43
CA ALA A 290 -0.87 -13.34 -7.60
C ALA A 290 0.02 -12.20 -8.14
N TYR A 291 0.22 -11.13 -7.36
CA TYR A 291 1.01 -9.99 -7.77
C TYR A 291 1.66 -9.27 -6.57
N SER A 292 2.82 -8.67 -6.79
CA SER A 292 3.45 -7.74 -5.87
C SER A 292 4.40 -6.80 -6.62
N ARG A 293 4.93 -5.79 -5.92
CA ARG A 293 6.03 -4.96 -6.41
C ARG A 293 7.07 -4.80 -5.32
N ALA A 294 8.32 -5.12 -5.64
CA ALA A 294 9.48 -4.92 -4.77
C ALA A 294 10.30 -3.72 -5.26
N GLY A 295 10.89 -2.97 -4.33
CA GLY A 295 11.76 -1.82 -4.60
C GLY A 295 12.69 -1.53 -3.44
#